data_AF-A0A0N1BWH4-F1
#
_entry.id   AF-A0A0N1BWH4-F1
#
_cell.length_a   1.000
_cell.length_b   1.000
_cell.length_c   1.000
_cell.angle_alpha   90.00
_cell.angle_beta   90.00
_cell.angle_gamma   90.00
#
_symmetry.space_group_name_H-M   'P 1'
#
loop_
_entity.id
_entity.type
_entity.pdbx_description
1 polymer ?
#
loop_
_entity_poly.entity_id
_entity_poly.type
_entity_poly.pdbx_seq_one_letter_code
_entity_poly.pdbx_strand_id
1 'polypeptide(L)' 'MHVLALSPWRLLPLAPLLVLLSACASPCQRIDNELRQLNADTIRDPAMASDGRYLSRFQELAAQSVEKGCLGGR' A
#
# COMPACT_ATOMS: atom_id res chain seq x y z
N MET A 1 -21.05 -26.35 -30.88
CA MET A 1 -20.82 -25.70 -29.59
C MET A 1 -19.45 -26.14 -29.10
N HIS A 2 -18.40 -25.35 -29.34
CA HIS A 2 -17.02 -25.71 -28.96
C HIS A 2 -16.73 -25.05 -27.60
N VAL A 3 -16.87 -25.82 -26.52
CA VAL A 3 -16.44 -25.41 -25.19
C VAL A 3 -14.92 -25.54 -25.15
N LEU A 4 -14.23 -24.40 -25.19
CA LEU A 4 -12.79 -24.31 -25.00
C LEU A 4 -12.47 -24.77 -23.57
N ALA A 5 -12.01 -26.02 -23.44
CA ALA A 5 -11.46 -26.54 -22.21
C ALA A 5 -10.19 -25.76 -21.86
N LEU A 6 -10.34 -24.78 -20.96
CA LEU A 6 -9.23 -24.04 -20.36
C LEU A 6 -8.42 -25.00 -19.51
N SER A 7 -7.36 -25.54 -20.11
CA SER A 7 -6.43 -26.44 -19.44
C SER A 7 -5.74 -25.71 -18.28
N PRO A 8 -5.84 -26.18 -17.02
CA PRO A 8 -5.37 -25.46 -15.83
C PRO A 8 -3.85 -25.23 -15.80
N TRP A 9 -3.11 -25.89 -16.68
CA TRP A 9 -1.65 -25.83 -16.75
C TRP A 9 -1.15 -24.57 -17.48
N ARG A 10 -2.03 -23.85 -18.18
CA ARG A 10 -1.69 -22.59 -18.88
C ARG A 10 -1.68 -21.36 -17.97
N LEU A 11 -2.14 -21.48 -16.72
CA LEU A 11 -2.21 -20.37 -15.76
C LEU A 11 -0.98 -20.29 -14.82
N LEU A 12 -0.13 -21.32 -14.78
CA LEU A 12 1.07 -21.33 -13.95
C LEU A 12 2.08 -20.18 -14.22
N PRO A 13 2.31 -19.69 -15.46
CA PRO A 13 3.28 -18.62 -15.67
C PRO A 13 2.75 -17.22 -15.29
N LEU A 14 1.46 -17.07 -14.99
CA LEU A 14 0.87 -15.77 -14.61
C LEU A 14 1.11 -15.42 -13.13
N ALA A 15 1.25 -16.42 -12.27
CA ALA A 15 1.54 -16.22 -10.85
C ALA A 15 2.86 -15.45 -10.60
N PRO A 16 4.01 -15.80 -11.20
CA PRO A 16 5.24 -15.04 -10.98
C PRO A 16 5.18 -13.62 -11.56
N LEU A 17 4.43 -13.40 -12.65
CA LEU A 17 4.24 -12.08 -13.24
C LEU A 17 3.44 -11.15 -12.32
N LEU A 18 2.40 -11.67 -11.66
CA LEU A 18 1.60 -10.93 -10.68
C LEU A 18 2.41 -10.60 -9.41
N VAL A 19 3.27 -11.52 -8.97
CA VAL A 19 4.19 -11.27 -7.84
C VAL A 19 5.19 -10.16 -8.20
N LEU A 20 5.77 -10.19 -9.41
CA LEU A 20 6.63 -9.13 -9.93
C LEU A 20 5.91 -7.77 -10.05
N LEU A 21 4.64 -7.76 -10.48
CA LEU A 21 3.82 -6.56 -10.56
C LEU A 21 3.47 -5.99 -9.18
N SER A 22 3.28 -6.85 -8.17
CA SER A 22 3.05 -6.42 -6.78
C SER A 22 4.31 -5.86 -6.11
N ALA A 23 5.50 -6.18 -6.65
CA ALA A 23 6.78 -5.67 -6.19
C ALA A 23 7.13 -4.26 -6.75
N CYS A 24 6.32 -3.70 -7.66
CA CYS A 24 6.57 -2.38 -8.23
C CYS A 24 6.12 -1.20 -7.34
N ALA A 25 5.37 -1.45 -6.26
CA ALA A 25 5.03 -0.39 -5.32
C ALA A 25 6.21 -0.17 -4.37
N SER A 26 6.97 0.91 -4.57
CA SER A 26 8.08 1.26 -3.68
C SER A 26 7.56 1.40 -2.24
N PRO A 27 8.38 1.05 -1.22
CA PRO A 27 7.98 1.21 0.18
C PRO A 27 7.59 2.66 0.49
N CYS A 28 8.23 3.63 -0.16
CA CYS A 28 7.91 5.05 -0.03
C CYS A 28 6.53 5.41 -0.62
N GLN A 29 6.15 4.83 -1.75
CA GLN A 29 4.81 5.01 -2.33
C GLN A 29 3.72 4.46 -1.41
N ARG A 30 3.98 3.32 -0.76
CA ARG A 30 3.06 2.73 0.21
C ARG A 30 2.87 3.65 1.42
N ILE A 31 3.97 4.14 2.01
CA ILE A 31 3.93 5.04 3.17
C ILE A 31 3.20 6.35 2.82
N ASP A 32 3.46 6.94 1.64
CA ASP A 32 2.73 8.14 1.18
C ASP A 32 1.22 7.87 1.06
N ASN A 33 0.83 6.74 0.46
CA ASN A 33 -0.57 6.36 0.35
C ASN A 33 -1.24 6.18 1.73
N GLU A 34 -0.54 5.56 2.69
CA GLU A 34 -1.06 5.38 4.04
C GLU A 34 -1.19 6.71 4.80
N LEU A 35 -0.26 7.65 4.62
CA LEU A 35 -0.38 9.00 5.18
C LEU A 35 -1.56 9.77 4.58
N ARG A 36 -1.78 9.66 3.26
CA ARG A 36 -2.95 10.25 2.59
C ARG A 36 -4.25 9.66 3.11
N GLN A 37 -4.30 8.34 3.25
CA GLN A 37 -5.47 7.64 3.78
C GLN A 37 -5.75 8.06 5.22
N LEU A 38 -4.74 8.12 6.08
CA LEU A 38 -4.86 8.57 7.46
C LEU A 38 -5.45 9.99 7.56
N ASN A 39 -5.00 10.91 6.69
CA ASN A 39 -5.55 12.26 6.63
C ASN A 39 -7.00 12.26 6.13
N ALA A 40 -7.32 11.47 5.10
CA ALA A 40 -8.68 11.36 4.59
C ALA A 40 -9.65 10.80 5.65
N ASP A 41 -9.21 9.81 6.42
CA ASP A 41 -10.01 9.22 7.51
C ASP A 41 -10.20 10.23 8.65
N THR A 42 -9.19 11.03 8.97
CA THR A 42 -9.30 12.09 9.98
C THR A 42 -10.20 13.25 9.55
N ILE A 43 -10.27 13.55 8.24
CA ILE A 43 -11.25 14.52 7.72
C ILE A 43 -12.67 13.98 7.85
N ARG A 44 -12.87 12.66 7.64
CA ARG A 44 -14.18 12.00 7.79
C ARG A 44 -14.60 11.86 9.25
N ASP A 45 -13.64 11.57 10.13
CA ASP A 45 -13.84 11.46 11.57
C ASP A 45 -12.81 12.32 12.33
N PRO A 46 -13.14 13.61 12.60
CA PRO A 46 -12.24 14.51 13.32
C PRO A 46 -11.91 14.08 14.75
N ALA A 47 -12.70 13.19 15.36
CA ALA A 47 -12.40 12.69 16.70
C ALA A 47 -11.09 11.89 16.76
N MET A 48 -10.66 11.31 15.62
CA MET A 48 -9.37 10.62 15.49
C MET A 48 -8.17 11.53 15.78
N ALA A 49 -8.31 12.85 15.55
CA ALA A 49 -7.25 13.81 15.84
C ALA A 49 -7.05 14.02 17.35
N SER A 50 -8.13 13.95 18.13
CA SER A 50 -8.13 14.25 19.57
C SER A 50 -8.02 13.01 20.46
N ASP A 51 -8.36 11.82 19.96
CA ASP A 51 -8.22 10.56 20.71
C ASP A 51 -6.81 9.93 20.64
N GLY A 52 -5.88 10.58 19.94
CA GLY A 52 -4.48 10.17 19.85
C GLY A 52 -4.19 9.07 18.82
N ARG A 53 -5.20 8.46 18.17
CA ARG A 53 -4.99 7.45 17.12
C ARG A 53 -4.28 8.05 15.91
N TYR A 54 -4.66 9.26 15.50
CA TYR A 54 -4.01 9.97 14.40
C TYR A 54 -2.51 10.16 14.66
N LEU A 55 -2.19 10.77 15.81
CA LEU A 55 -0.81 11.10 16.16
C LEU A 55 0.06 9.85 16.26
N SER A 56 -0.46 8.78 16.88
CA SER A 56 0.26 7.51 17.01
C SER A 56 0.57 6.89 15.64
N ARG A 57 -0.43 6.84 14.75
CA ARG A 57 -0.25 6.27 13.41
C ARG A 57 0.66 7.14 12.53
N PHE A 58 0.55 8.46 12.64
CA PHE A 58 1.41 9.39 11.92
C PHE A 58 2.88 9.21 12.31
N GLN A 59 3.18 9.13 13.62
CA GLN A 59 4.55 8.91 14.11
C GLN A 59 5.14 7.58 13.61
N GLU A 60 4.35 6.52 13.60
CA GLU A 60 4.76 5.21 13.08
C GLU A 60 5.13 5.29 11.59
N LEU A 61 4.27 5.90 10.76
CA LEU A 61 4.52 6.07 9.33
C LEU A 61 5.71 7.00 9.06
N ALA A 62 5.87 8.04 9.85
CA ALA A 62 7.02 8.94 9.77
C ALA A 62 8.33 8.20 10.11
N ALA A 63 8.36 7.38 11.17
CA ALA A 63 9.52 6.56 11.50
C ALA A 63 9.87 5.57 10.37
N GLN A 64 8.87 4.89 9.82
CA GLN A 64 9.06 4.00 8.66
C GLN A 64 9.62 4.76 7.45
N SER A 65 9.17 6.00 7.22
CA SER A 65 9.68 6.83 6.11
C SER A 65 11.18 7.14 6.25
N VAL A 66 11.66 7.35 7.48
CA VAL A 66 13.08 7.57 7.79
C VAL A 66 13.87 6.27 7.59
N GLU A 67 13.39 5.17 8.18
CA GLU A 67 14.03 3.85 8.08
C GLU A 67 14.19 3.37 6.62
N LYS A 68 13.21 3.70 5.76
CA LYS A 68 13.22 3.34 4.35
C LYS A 68 13.88 4.39 3.44
N GLY A 69 14.41 5.48 4.01
CA GLY A 69 15.10 6.53 3.25
C GLY A 69 14.19 7.33 2.31
N CYS A 70 12.90 7.40 2.61
CA CYS A 70 11.90 8.03 1.73
C CYS A 70 11.95 9.56 1.71
N LEU A 71 12.65 10.17 2.66
CA LEU A 71 12.76 11.63 2.80
C LEU A 71 13.78 12.26 1.83
N GLY A 72 14.55 11.46 1.08
CA GLY A 72 15.63 11.93 0.20
C GLY A 72 15.27 12.21 -1.25
N GLY A 73 13.99 12.14 -1.63
CA GLY A 73 13.54 12.22 -3.02
C GLY A 73 12.70 13.46 -3.33
N ARG A 74 13.35 14.61 -3.49
CA ARG A 74 12.89 15.73 -4.32
C ARG A 74 14.07 16.30 -5.09
#